data_AF-X1PNY7-F1
#
_entry.id   AF-X1PNY7-F1
#
_cell.length_a   1.000
_cell.length_b   1.000
_cell.length_c   1.000
_cell.angle_alpha   90.00
_cell.angle_beta   90.00
_cell.angle_gamma   90.00
#
_symmetry.space_group_name_H-M   'P 1'
#
loop_
_entity.id
_entity.type
_entity.pdbx_description
1 polymer ?
#
loop_
_entity_poly.entity_id
_entity_poly.type
_entity_poly.pdbx_seq_one_letter_code
_entity_poly.pdbx_strand_id
1 'polypeptide(L)'
;MSKMAKNVYEDFLRLTGFEEDEMAEYLPKWRKASAKLGLTEEDIKFATEEQLPTYFAVEMEGVRKLLGCFVKETIDLTRAGEYKDKGVKIVYGILPAILHFYYALKLTAPEKVFVSFPDIFLTMVLNGFFHKLTPYLEEAEKAGIPYGCRHCALNKTRYAARRLEVIPSPDINWIWGFICDEAPKTDEFIRL
;
A
#
# COMPACT_ATOMS: atom_id res chain seq x y z
N MET A 1 3.33 25.35 -30.43
CA MET A 1 3.56 24.71 -29.12
C MET A 1 2.55 23.59 -28.98
N SER A 2 2.97 22.34 -29.16
CA SER A 2 2.11 21.17 -28.99
C SER A 2 1.72 21.07 -27.52
N LYS A 3 0.42 21.10 -27.21
CA LYS A 3 -0.09 20.70 -25.89
C LYS A 3 0.38 19.26 -25.67
N MET A 4 1.39 19.06 -24.81
CA MET A 4 1.70 17.72 -24.31
C MET A 4 0.39 17.12 -23.79
N ALA A 5 0.04 15.93 -24.27
CA ALA A 5 -1.12 15.21 -23.79
C ALA A 5 -1.00 15.07 -22.27
N LYS A 6 -2.05 15.50 -21.55
CA LYS A 6 -2.08 15.52 -20.08
C LYS A 6 -1.88 14.08 -19.58
N ASN A 7 -0.76 13.79 -18.95
CA ASN A 7 -0.44 12.46 -18.43
C ASN A 7 -0.93 12.38 -16.98
N VAL A 8 -2.11 11.82 -16.79
CA VAL A 8 -2.82 11.74 -15.50
C VAL A 8 -1.97 11.09 -14.39
N TYR A 9 -1.17 10.08 -14.72
CA TYR A 9 -0.27 9.43 -13.74
C TYR A 9 0.89 10.34 -13.33
N GLU A 10 1.41 11.13 -14.27
CA GLU A 10 2.48 12.08 -13.99
C GLU A 10 2.00 13.26 -13.15
N ASP A 11 0.80 13.77 -13.45
CA ASP A 11 0.16 14.81 -12.63
C ASP A 11 -0.06 14.33 -11.18
N PHE A 12 -0.50 13.08 -11.00
CA PHE A 12 -0.64 12.47 -9.67
C PHE A 12 0.70 12.36 -8.93
N LEU A 13 1.77 11.91 -9.59
CA LEU A 13 3.09 11.82 -8.97
C LEU A 13 3.63 13.20 -8.57
N ARG A 14 3.47 14.22 -9.41
CA ARG A 14 3.82 15.61 -9.07
C ARG A 14 3.02 16.13 -7.87
N LEU A 15 1.71 15.86 -7.83
CA LEU A 15 0.86 16.25 -6.69
C LEU A 15 1.32 15.59 -5.40
N THR A 16 1.76 14.33 -5.46
CA THR A 16 2.28 13.56 -4.33
C THR A 16 3.77 13.81 -4.06
N GLY A 17 4.33 14.89 -4.61
CA GLY A 17 5.65 15.39 -4.21
C GLY A 17 6.84 14.61 -4.78
N PHE A 18 6.66 13.86 -5.86
CA PHE A 18 7.78 13.32 -6.63
C PHE A 18 8.47 14.44 -7.42
N GLU A 19 9.80 14.43 -7.37
CA GLU A 19 10.64 15.40 -8.08
C GLU A 19 10.87 14.96 -9.53
N GLU A 20 11.21 15.90 -10.43
CA GLU A 20 11.34 15.61 -11.87
C GLU A 20 12.41 14.57 -12.21
N ASP A 21 13.49 14.49 -11.42
CA ASP A 21 14.55 13.49 -11.57
C ASP A 21 14.12 12.08 -11.13
N GLU A 22 13.08 11.96 -10.29
CA GLU A 22 12.48 10.69 -9.89
C GLU A 22 11.45 10.15 -10.91
N MET A 23 10.92 11.01 -11.79
CA MET A 23 9.80 10.68 -12.67
C MET A 23 10.10 9.54 -13.64
N ALA A 24 11.30 9.53 -14.22
CA ALA A 24 11.73 8.50 -15.17
C ALA A 24 11.72 7.10 -14.52
N GLU A 25 12.02 7.02 -13.22
CA GLU A 25 12.02 5.79 -12.45
C GLU A 25 10.61 5.40 -11.99
N TYR A 26 9.88 6.34 -11.39
CA TYR A 26 8.66 6.02 -10.67
C TYR A 26 7.40 6.03 -11.52
N LEU A 27 7.34 6.79 -12.62
CA LEU A 27 6.17 6.78 -13.50
C LEU A 27 5.84 5.39 -14.06
N PRO A 28 6.78 4.61 -14.63
CA PRO A 28 6.47 3.25 -15.09
C PRO A 28 6.16 2.29 -13.94
N LYS A 29 6.79 2.46 -12.77
CA LYS A 29 6.52 1.63 -11.58
C LYS A 29 5.13 1.89 -11.03
N TRP A 30 4.72 3.16 -10.96
CA TRP A 30 3.40 3.56 -10.49
C TRP A 30 2.31 3.02 -11.40
N ARG A 31 2.44 3.17 -12.72
CA ARG A 31 1.48 2.61 -13.68
C ARG A 31 1.25 1.11 -13.49
N LYS A 32 2.34 0.34 -13.27
CA LYS A 32 2.26 -1.10 -12.98
C LYS A 32 1.56 -1.38 -11.64
N ALA A 33 1.93 -0.64 -10.60
CA ALA A 33 1.31 -0.77 -9.28
C ALA A 33 -0.20 -0.44 -9.33
N SER A 34 -0.59 0.66 -9.98
CA SER A 34 -1.99 1.06 -10.16
C SER A 34 -2.79 -0.03 -10.88
N ALA A 35 -2.26 -0.61 -11.95
CA ALA A 35 -2.91 -1.72 -12.65
C ALA A 35 -3.09 -2.94 -11.75
N LYS A 36 -2.05 -3.31 -10.97
CA LYS A 36 -2.12 -4.44 -10.02
C LYS A 36 -3.15 -4.20 -8.91
N LEU A 37 -3.33 -2.94 -8.51
CA LEU A 37 -4.31 -2.54 -7.51
C LEU A 37 -5.75 -2.43 -8.05
N GLY A 38 -5.92 -2.48 -9.37
CA GLY A 38 -7.22 -2.32 -10.03
C GLY A 38 -7.66 -0.86 -10.20
N LEU A 39 -6.73 0.10 -10.24
CA LEU A 39 -7.01 1.53 -10.39
C LEU A 39 -7.02 1.94 -11.87
N THR A 40 -8.04 2.67 -12.30
CA THR A 40 -8.17 3.20 -13.66
C THR A 40 -7.62 4.63 -13.79
N GLU A 41 -7.47 5.14 -15.01
CA GLU A 41 -7.08 6.55 -15.23
C GLU A 41 -8.09 7.53 -14.61
N GLU A 42 -9.38 7.21 -14.64
CA GLU A 42 -10.42 8.00 -13.98
C GLU A 42 -10.22 8.08 -12.47
N ASP A 43 -9.80 6.97 -11.85
CA ASP A 43 -9.50 6.93 -10.41
C ASP A 43 -8.28 7.80 -10.09
N ILE A 44 -7.23 7.73 -10.91
CA ILE A 44 -6.04 8.58 -10.75
C ILE A 44 -6.40 10.05 -10.90
N LYS A 45 -7.23 10.38 -11.90
CA LYS A 45 -7.71 11.74 -12.12
C LYS A 45 -8.55 12.24 -10.95
N PHE A 46 -9.51 11.44 -10.47
CA PHE A 46 -10.33 11.75 -9.30
C PHE A 46 -9.46 12.05 -8.07
N ALA A 47 -8.46 11.21 -7.80
CA ALA A 47 -7.56 11.44 -6.68
C ALA A 47 -6.79 12.76 -6.79
N THR A 48 -6.33 13.07 -8.00
CA THR A 48 -5.49 14.24 -8.29
C THR A 48 -6.27 15.53 -8.26
N GLU A 49 -7.45 15.55 -8.87
CA GLU A 49 -8.23 16.78 -9.08
C GLU A 49 -9.23 17.05 -7.95
N GLU A 50 -9.68 16.03 -7.22
CA GLU A 50 -10.76 16.16 -6.23
C GLU A 50 -10.36 15.65 -4.83
N GLN A 51 -10.04 14.36 -4.69
CA GLN A 51 -9.91 13.74 -3.37
C GLN A 51 -8.75 14.33 -2.56
N LEU A 52 -7.53 14.30 -3.09
CA LEU A 52 -6.36 14.72 -2.33
C LEU A 52 -6.40 16.23 -2.01
N PRO A 53 -6.74 17.13 -2.96
CA PRO A 53 -6.89 18.55 -2.65
C PRO A 53 -8.01 18.87 -1.65
N THR A 54 -9.04 18.02 -1.54
CA THR A 54 -10.16 18.26 -0.60
C THR A 54 -9.79 17.88 0.83
N TYR A 55 -9.07 16.77 1.02
CA TYR A 55 -8.86 16.18 2.36
C TYR A 55 -7.43 16.35 2.90
N PHE A 56 -6.48 16.79 2.07
CA PHE A 56 -5.11 17.03 2.48
C PHE A 56 -4.70 18.44 2.10
N ALA A 57 -3.90 19.06 2.97
CA ALA A 57 -3.30 20.37 2.73
C ALA A 57 -2.15 20.25 1.70
N VAL A 58 -2.48 19.93 0.44
CA VAL A 58 -1.53 19.68 -0.67
C VAL A 58 -0.74 20.94 -1.07
N GLU A 59 -1.16 22.12 -0.64
CA GLU A 59 -0.37 23.34 -0.72
C GLU A 59 0.92 23.26 0.11
N MET A 60 0.95 22.43 1.16
CA MET A 60 2.16 22.20 1.95
C MET A 60 3.03 21.11 1.33
N GLU A 61 4.26 21.45 0.98
CA GLU A 61 5.24 20.52 0.41
C GLU A 61 5.46 19.29 1.30
N GLY A 62 5.55 19.46 2.62
CA GLY A 62 5.72 18.35 3.56
C GLY A 62 4.57 17.35 3.52
N VAL A 63 3.33 17.82 3.32
CA VAL A 63 2.16 16.94 3.16
C VAL A 63 2.25 16.18 1.84
N ARG A 64 2.59 16.86 0.73
CA ARG A 64 2.80 16.19 -0.56
C ARG A 64 3.86 15.09 -0.46
N LYS A 65 5.02 15.38 0.13
CA LYS A 65 6.10 14.40 0.33
C LYS A 65 5.68 13.22 1.20
N LEU A 66 4.85 13.45 2.23
CA LEU A 66 4.26 12.37 3.02
C LEU A 66 3.33 11.48 2.19
N LEU A 67 2.44 12.07 1.37
CA LEU A 67 1.61 11.30 0.43
C LEU A 67 2.48 10.49 -0.53
N GLY A 68 3.56 11.08 -1.05
CA GLY A 68 4.55 10.40 -1.87
C GLY A 68 5.18 9.19 -1.18
N CYS A 69 5.44 9.25 0.14
CA CYS A 69 5.93 8.09 0.89
C CYS A 69 4.93 6.93 0.88
N PHE A 70 3.62 7.19 1.03
CA PHE A 70 2.59 6.15 0.90
C PHE A 70 2.57 5.53 -0.50
N VAL A 71 2.75 6.35 -1.54
CA VAL A 71 2.84 5.89 -2.94
C VAL A 71 4.08 5.01 -3.14
N LYS A 72 5.27 5.47 -2.72
CA LYS A 72 6.53 4.71 -2.86
C LYS A 72 6.46 3.36 -2.16
N GLU A 73 5.96 3.32 -0.93
CA GLU A 73 5.83 2.07 -0.17
C GLU A 73 4.78 1.13 -0.80
N THR A 74 3.68 1.68 -1.32
CA THR A 74 2.68 0.88 -2.04
C THR A 74 3.23 0.27 -3.33
N ILE A 75 4.04 1.03 -4.09
CA ILE A 75 4.76 0.51 -5.24
C ILE A 75 5.64 -0.68 -4.81
N ASP A 76 6.43 -0.53 -3.75
CA ASP A 76 7.30 -1.60 -3.27
C ASP A 76 6.51 -2.83 -2.78
N LEU A 77 5.37 -2.64 -2.11
CA LEU A 77 4.47 -3.73 -1.72
C LEU A 77 3.98 -4.53 -2.94
N THR A 78 3.54 -3.86 -4.01
CA THR A 78 3.11 -4.55 -5.23
C THR A 78 4.23 -5.34 -5.91
N ARG A 79 5.48 -4.99 -5.62
CA ARG A 79 6.71 -5.60 -6.15
C ARG A 79 7.37 -6.58 -5.17
N ALA A 80 6.82 -6.77 -3.98
CA ALA A 80 7.42 -7.62 -2.95
C ALA A 80 7.65 -9.08 -3.42
N GLY A 81 6.84 -9.56 -4.38
CA GLY A 81 7.09 -10.85 -5.04
C GLY A 81 8.43 -10.90 -5.78
N GLU A 82 8.79 -9.83 -6.51
CA GLU A 82 10.08 -9.73 -7.21
C GLU A 82 11.27 -9.77 -6.24
N TYR A 83 11.09 -9.19 -5.04
CA TYR A 83 12.10 -9.23 -3.99
C TYR A 83 12.24 -10.65 -3.44
N LYS A 84 11.11 -11.32 -3.21
CA LYS A 84 11.07 -12.70 -2.72
C LYS A 84 11.75 -13.67 -3.70
N ASP A 85 11.52 -13.52 -5.00
CA ASP A 85 12.15 -14.33 -6.05
C ASP A 85 13.68 -14.17 -6.09
N LYS A 86 14.18 -13.01 -5.67
CA LYS A 86 15.63 -12.73 -5.52
C LYS A 86 16.21 -13.22 -4.19
N GLY A 87 15.41 -13.90 -3.37
CA GLY A 87 15.81 -14.44 -2.07
C GLY A 87 15.69 -13.44 -0.90
N VAL A 88 15.10 -12.25 -1.11
CA VAL A 88 14.82 -11.30 -0.02
C VAL A 88 13.70 -11.85 0.84
N LYS A 89 13.89 -11.85 2.16
CA LYS A 89 12.88 -12.28 3.12
C LYS A 89 11.84 -11.19 3.34
N ILE A 90 10.57 -11.58 3.30
CA ILE A 90 9.44 -10.66 3.44
C ILE A 90 8.95 -10.67 4.88
N VAL A 91 9.03 -9.53 5.54
CA VAL A 91 8.51 -9.33 6.90
C VAL A 91 7.38 -8.32 6.84
N TYR A 92 6.18 -8.75 7.19
CA TYR A 92 5.04 -7.86 7.32
C TYR A 92 4.75 -7.57 8.78
N GLY A 93 4.49 -6.29 9.05
CA GLY A 93 3.85 -5.83 10.28
C GLY A 93 2.38 -5.52 10.05
N ILE A 94 1.66 -5.35 11.14
CA ILE A 94 0.29 -4.86 11.15
C ILE A 94 0.12 -3.84 12.29
N LEU A 95 -0.67 -2.79 12.06
CA LEU A 95 -1.04 -1.87 13.13
C LEU A 95 -2.11 -2.49 14.04
N PRO A 96 -2.08 -2.19 15.35
CA PRO A 96 -1.07 -1.39 16.06
C PRO A 96 0.25 -2.16 16.26
N ALA A 97 1.37 -1.44 16.17
CA ALA A 97 2.70 -2.05 16.33
C ALA A 97 3.71 -1.17 17.06
N ILE A 98 4.64 -1.83 17.76
CA ILE A 98 5.88 -1.21 18.24
C ILE A 98 6.91 -1.27 17.11
N LEU A 99 7.23 -0.11 16.52
CA LEU A 99 7.99 -0.03 15.27
C LEU A 99 9.49 -0.40 15.40
N HIS A 100 10.05 -0.37 16.61
CA HIS A 100 11.49 -0.54 16.86
C HIS A 100 12.11 -1.78 16.21
N PHE A 101 11.42 -2.93 16.27
CA PHE A 101 11.93 -4.20 15.74
C PHE A 101 11.96 -4.22 14.20
N TYR A 102 10.95 -3.63 13.56
CA TYR A 102 10.86 -3.49 12.11
C TYR A 102 11.95 -2.57 11.57
N TYR A 103 12.19 -1.45 12.25
CA TYR A 103 13.28 -0.55 11.90
C TYR A 103 14.65 -1.21 12.10
N ALA A 104 14.84 -1.96 13.19
CA ALA A 104 16.08 -2.67 13.42
C ALA A 104 16.38 -3.67 12.27
N LEU A 105 15.38 -4.42 11.81
CA LEU A 105 15.52 -5.32 10.66
C LEU A 105 15.87 -4.56 9.37
N LYS A 106 15.12 -3.48 9.07
CA LYS A 106 15.33 -2.66 7.86
C LYS A 106 16.72 -2.02 7.83
N LEU A 107 17.26 -1.61 8.98
CA LEU A 107 18.56 -0.97 9.09
C LEU A 107 19.73 -1.96 9.10
N THR A 108 19.54 -3.15 9.67
CA THR A 108 20.64 -4.14 9.83
C THR A 108 20.77 -5.09 8.65
N ALA A 109 19.71 -5.29 7.86
CA ALA A 109 19.69 -6.22 6.75
C ALA A 109 18.90 -5.71 5.52
N PRO A 110 19.12 -4.47 5.05
CA PRO A 110 18.29 -3.83 4.00
C PRO A 110 18.25 -4.62 2.68
N GLU A 111 19.34 -5.29 2.31
CA GLU A 111 19.43 -6.08 1.07
C GLU A 111 18.86 -7.50 1.21
N LYS A 112 18.59 -7.95 2.45
CA LYS A 112 18.15 -9.32 2.76
C LYS A 112 16.73 -9.40 3.26
N VAL A 113 16.19 -8.31 3.80
CA VAL A 113 14.86 -8.26 4.41
C VAL A 113 14.09 -7.05 3.89
N PHE A 114 12.93 -7.31 3.29
CA PHE A 114 11.94 -6.30 2.98
C PHE A 114 10.93 -6.23 4.13
N VAL A 115 10.82 -5.06 4.76
CA VAL A 115 9.91 -4.82 5.88
C VAL A 115 8.87 -3.78 5.48
N SER A 116 7.58 -4.13 5.61
CA SER A 116 6.48 -3.22 5.30
C SER A 116 5.22 -3.52 6.12
N PHE A 117 4.22 -2.64 6.03
CA PHE A 117 2.92 -2.75 6.73
C PHE A 117 1.79 -2.72 5.69
N PRO A 118 1.48 -3.86 5.05
CA PRO A 118 0.54 -3.88 3.93
C PRO A 118 -0.85 -3.34 4.29
N ASP A 119 -1.27 -3.53 5.54
CA ASP A 119 -2.55 -3.05 6.04
C ASP A 119 -2.70 -1.54 5.90
N ILE A 120 -1.78 -0.76 6.49
CA ILE A 120 -1.90 0.70 6.49
C ILE A 120 -1.62 1.29 5.12
N PHE A 121 -0.59 0.81 4.41
CA PHE A 121 -0.21 1.39 3.12
C PHE A 121 -1.27 1.12 2.04
N LEU A 122 -1.76 -0.12 1.94
CA LEU A 122 -2.81 -0.45 0.98
C LEU A 122 -4.14 0.20 1.36
N THR A 123 -4.56 0.19 2.63
CA THR A 123 -5.79 0.86 3.05
C THR A 123 -5.72 2.37 2.81
N MET A 124 -4.58 3.02 3.12
CA MET A 124 -4.43 4.46 2.92
C MET A 124 -4.49 4.84 1.44
N VAL A 125 -3.78 4.11 0.58
CA VAL A 125 -3.79 4.41 -0.86
C VAL A 125 -5.15 4.03 -1.46
N LEU A 126 -5.61 2.79 -1.33
CA LEU A 126 -6.87 2.34 -1.93
C LEU A 126 -8.07 3.13 -1.42
N ASN A 127 -8.17 3.37 -0.10
CA ASN A 127 -9.31 4.11 0.45
C ASN A 127 -9.06 5.61 0.48
N GLY A 128 -8.02 6.03 1.20
CA GLY A 128 -7.77 7.45 1.48
C GLY A 128 -7.57 8.27 0.21
N PHE A 129 -6.94 7.70 -0.83
CA PHE A 129 -6.69 8.42 -2.08
C PHE A 129 -7.72 8.13 -3.17
N PHE A 130 -8.26 6.91 -3.23
CA PHE A 130 -9.07 6.48 -4.39
C PHE A 130 -10.50 6.03 -4.08
N HIS A 131 -10.89 5.84 -2.82
CA HIS A 131 -12.17 5.23 -2.44
C HIS A 131 -12.45 3.85 -3.10
N LYS A 132 -11.39 3.03 -3.28
CA LYS A 132 -11.42 1.70 -3.92
C LYS A 132 -11.12 0.54 -2.96
N LEU A 133 -11.33 0.73 -1.67
CA LEU A 133 -11.11 -0.36 -0.71
C LEU A 133 -12.24 -1.40 -0.71
N THR A 134 -13.48 -0.99 -1.01
CA THR A 134 -14.66 -1.85 -0.90
C THR A 134 -14.52 -3.21 -1.60
N PRO A 135 -13.98 -3.31 -2.83
CA PRO A 135 -13.77 -4.61 -3.48
C PRO A 135 -12.87 -5.57 -2.68
N TYR A 136 -11.86 -5.05 -1.99
CA TYR A 136 -10.98 -5.86 -1.12
C TYR A 136 -11.73 -6.33 0.13
N LEU A 137 -12.57 -5.47 0.71
CA LEU A 137 -13.36 -5.84 1.89
C LEU A 137 -14.39 -6.93 1.54
N GLU A 138 -15.07 -6.79 0.41
CA GLU A 138 -16.03 -7.78 -0.09
C GLU A 138 -15.35 -9.12 -0.40
N GLU A 139 -14.13 -9.10 -0.95
CA GLU A 139 -13.36 -10.34 -1.19
C GLU A 139 -12.99 -11.06 0.11
N ALA A 140 -12.58 -10.32 1.14
CA ALA A 140 -12.32 -10.89 2.46
C ALA A 140 -13.59 -11.51 3.07
N GLU A 141 -14.74 -10.84 2.93
CA GLU A 141 -16.03 -11.29 3.46
C GLU A 141 -16.54 -12.55 2.76
N LYS A 142 -16.41 -12.63 1.43
CA LYS A 142 -16.72 -13.84 0.66
C LYS A 142 -15.88 -15.04 1.11
N ALA A 143 -14.68 -14.80 1.61
CA ALA A 143 -13.78 -15.83 2.08
C ALA A 143 -13.92 -16.16 3.58
N GLY A 144 -14.95 -15.64 4.25
CA GLY A 144 -15.29 -15.99 5.62
C GLY A 144 -14.78 -15.02 6.69
N ILE A 145 -14.30 -13.83 6.32
CA ILE A 145 -13.92 -12.76 7.26
C ILE A 145 -15.07 -11.74 7.35
N PRO A 146 -16.06 -11.91 8.26
CA PRO A 146 -17.35 -11.21 8.20
C PRO A 146 -17.26 -9.68 8.36
N TYR A 147 -18.32 -8.97 7.90
CA TYR A 147 -18.53 -7.54 8.13
C TYR A 147 -18.75 -7.18 9.61
N GLY A 148 -18.31 -5.98 10.04
CA GLY A 148 -18.56 -5.41 11.37
C GLY A 148 -17.36 -5.43 12.34
N CYS A 149 -17.63 -5.21 13.64
CA CYS A 149 -16.64 -5.09 14.73
C CYS A 149 -15.77 -6.34 14.97
N ARG A 150 -15.89 -7.37 14.13
CA ARG A 150 -15.12 -8.61 14.24
C ARG A 150 -13.80 -8.53 13.49
N HIS A 151 -13.71 -7.84 12.35
CA HIS A 151 -12.41 -7.64 11.67
C HIS A 151 -12.34 -6.27 11.03
N CYS A 152 -11.32 -5.50 11.40
CA CYS A 152 -11.12 -4.16 10.88
C CYS A 152 -10.71 -4.15 9.40
N ALA A 153 -10.91 -3.01 8.74
CA ALA A 153 -10.56 -2.83 7.33
C ALA A 153 -9.09 -3.14 7.03
N LEU A 154 -8.18 -2.84 7.96
CA LEU A 154 -6.74 -3.15 7.87
C LEU A 154 -6.50 -4.66 7.68
N ASN A 155 -7.11 -5.49 8.54
CA ASN A 155 -6.99 -6.94 8.47
C ASN A 155 -7.60 -7.53 7.19
N LYS A 156 -8.79 -7.04 6.80
CA LYS A 156 -9.44 -7.47 5.55
C LYS A 156 -8.62 -7.12 4.33
N THR A 157 -8.04 -5.92 4.32
CA THR A 157 -7.24 -5.42 3.18
C THR A 157 -6.02 -6.29 2.95
N ARG A 158 -5.20 -6.56 3.98
CA ARG A 158 -4.00 -7.39 3.82
C ARG A 158 -4.34 -8.85 3.45
N TYR A 159 -5.42 -9.40 4.01
CA TYR A 159 -5.90 -10.73 3.65
C TYR A 159 -6.31 -10.79 2.17
N ALA A 160 -7.16 -9.86 1.73
CA ALA A 160 -7.61 -9.78 0.35
C ALA A 160 -6.47 -9.49 -0.62
N ALA A 161 -5.53 -8.60 -0.26
CA ALA A 161 -4.36 -8.29 -1.09
C ALA A 161 -3.49 -9.52 -1.35
N ARG A 162 -3.30 -10.38 -0.34
CA ARG A 162 -2.60 -11.66 -0.54
C ARG A 162 -3.42 -12.59 -1.45
N ARG A 163 -4.73 -12.70 -1.22
CA ARG A 163 -5.62 -13.59 -1.98
C ARG A 163 -5.76 -13.19 -3.46
N LEU A 164 -5.72 -11.90 -3.74
CA LEU A 164 -5.73 -11.29 -5.08
C LEU A 164 -4.33 -11.19 -5.70
N GLU A 165 -3.31 -11.79 -5.08
CA GLU A 165 -1.92 -11.81 -5.57
C GLU A 165 -1.28 -10.42 -5.74
N VAL A 166 -1.84 -9.40 -5.09
CA VAL A 166 -1.27 -8.04 -5.03
C VAL A 166 0.04 -8.06 -4.26
N ILE A 167 0.09 -8.82 -3.16
CA ILE A 167 1.29 -9.06 -2.35
C ILE A 167 1.52 -10.56 -2.15
N PRO A 168 2.77 -11.03 -2.02
CA PRO A 168 3.06 -12.43 -1.68
C PRO A 168 2.72 -12.74 -0.21
N SER A 169 2.63 -14.03 0.14
CA SER A 169 2.70 -14.43 1.56
C SER A 169 4.05 -13.98 2.16
N PRO A 170 4.08 -13.42 3.38
CA PRO A 170 5.34 -13.08 4.03
C PRO A 170 6.09 -14.35 4.48
N ASP A 171 7.41 -14.22 4.71
CA ASP A 171 8.19 -15.24 5.43
C ASP A 171 7.94 -15.14 6.94
N ILE A 172 7.71 -13.92 7.44
CA ILE A 172 7.34 -13.64 8.83
C ILE A 172 6.23 -12.60 8.83
N ASN A 173 5.15 -12.92 9.53
CA ASN A 173 4.19 -11.91 9.94
C ASN A 173 4.42 -11.62 11.42
N TRP A 174 4.90 -10.41 11.72
CA TRP A 174 5.14 -9.99 13.09
C TRP A 174 3.95 -9.15 13.54
N ILE A 175 3.31 -9.59 14.61
CA ILE A 175 2.09 -8.96 15.11
C ILE A 175 2.18 -8.74 16.62
N TRP A 176 1.37 -7.81 17.11
CA TRP A 176 1.29 -7.46 18.52
C TRP A 176 -0.05 -7.95 19.08
N GLY A 177 -0.21 -9.27 19.16
CA GLY A 177 -1.48 -9.94 19.53
C GLY A 177 -2.03 -9.54 20.92
N PHE A 178 -1.18 -9.01 21.78
CA PHE A 178 -1.60 -8.47 23.09
C PHE A 178 -2.13 -7.03 23.03
N ILE A 179 -2.00 -6.34 21.89
CA ILE A 179 -2.58 -5.01 21.63
C ILE A 179 -3.83 -5.14 20.75
N CYS A 180 -3.78 -6.02 19.74
CA CYS A 180 -4.91 -6.32 18.86
C CYS A 180 -5.03 -7.83 18.68
N ASP A 181 -6.10 -8.42 19.19
CA ASP A 181 -6.40 -9.84 19.08
C ASP A 181 -6.97 -10.22 17.69
N GLU A 182 -7.35 -9.25 16.86
CA GLU A 182 -7.83 -9.49 15.50
C GLU A 182 -6.71 -9.75 14.48
N ALA A 183 -5.53 -9.19 14.71
CA ALA A 183 -4.34 -9.47 13.93
C ALA A 183 -3.97 -10.97 13.91
N PRO A 184 -3.76 -11.65 15.06
CA PRO A 184 -3.42 -13.08 15.08
C PRO A 184 -4.52 -13.96 14.50
N LYS A 185 -5.80 -13.65 14.76
CA LYS A 185 -6.91 -14.39 14.17
C LYS A 185 -6.86 -14.33 12.65
N THR A 186 -6.63 -13.14 12.09
CA THR A 186 -6.53 -12.96 10.63
C THR A 186 -5.31 -13.70 10.06
N ASP A 187 -4.21 -13.81 10.81
CA ASP A 187 -3.03 -14.58 10.39
C ASP A 187 -3.33 -16.08 10.24
N GLU A 188 -4.20 -16.64 11.09
CA GLU A 188 -4.64 -18.03 10.95
C GLU A 188 -5.40 -18.28 9.63
N PHE A 189 -6.08 -17.25 9.08
CA PHE A 189 -6.71 -17.31 7.76
C PHE A 189 -5.69 -17.17 6.62
N ILE A 190 -4.65 -16.35 6.81
CA ILE A 190 -3.56 -16.20 5.85
C ILE A 190 -2.60 -17.38 6.04
N ARG A 191 -2.91 -18.53 5.45
CA ARG A 191 -1.98 -19.67 5.41
C ARG A 191 -0.62 -19.19 4.88
N LEU A 192 0.34 -19.03 5.78
CA LEU A 192 1.73 -18.68 5.50
C LEU A 192 2.39 -19.80 4.69
#